data_AF-A0A5D6W9L3-F1
#
_entry.id   AF-A0A5D6W9L3-F1
#
_cell.length_a   1.000
_cell.length_b   1.000
_cell.length_c   1.000
_cell.angle_alpha   90.00
_cell.angle_beta   90.00
_cell.angle_gamma   90.00
#
_symmetry.space_group_name_H-M   'P 1'
#
loop_
_entity.id
_entity.type
_entity.pdbx_description
1 polymer ?
#
loop_
_entity_poly.entity_id
_entity_poly.type
_entity_poly.pdbx_seq_one_letter_code
_entity_poly.pdbx_strand_id
1 'polypeptide(L)'
;MNPKKIVFTTIEGTTGFSCNPKYIALELLRRRQDLDLVWLVDDMSKEFPAGIRKVKNTLKNRAYELSTAAVWVDNSRKQLECRKRLGQFYLQTWHASIAIKPIGLERGGSFSKIARMVTEHDSRMIDLFVINSAWGEEHAALGMLYHGKMIRTGSARVDALINDRDNIRCKFREKYGLAKDTKIAMYAPTFRSPECEKISVN
;
A
#
# COMPACT_ATOMS: atom_id res chain seq x y z
N MET A 1 -2.20 -7.15 -23.88
CA MET A 1 -1.49 -6.64 -22.69
C MET A 1 -0.66 -5.46 -23.15
N ASN A 2 -0.73 -4.32 -22.46
CA ASN A 2 0.07 -3.14 -22.77
C ASN A 2 1.36 -3.17 -21.92
N PRO A 3 2.55 -3.31 -22.53
CA PRO A 3 3.82 -3.42 -21.81
C PRO A 3 4.19 -2.15 -21.02
N LYS A 4 3.59 -1.00 -21.34
CA LYS A 4 3.87 0.29 -20.71
C LYS A 4 2.89 0.66 -19.59
N LYS A 5 1.90 -0.20 -19.32
CA LYS A 5 0.81 0.09 -18.39
C LYS A 5 1.10 -0.47 -17.00
N ILE A 6 1.02 0.42 -16.01
CA ILE A 6 1.21 0.09 -14.59
C ILE A 6 -0.04 0.51 -13.85
N VAL A 7 -0.67 -0.43 -13.14
CA VAL A 7 -1.86 -0.18 -12.35
C VAL A 7 -1.50 -0.15 -10.87
N PHE A 8 -1.89 0.93 -10.21
CA PHE A 8 -1.70 1.16 -8.79
C PHE A 8 -3.03 1.03 -8.05
N THR A 9 -2.98 0.52 -6.83
CA THR A 9 -4.13 0.52 -5.91
C THR A 9 -3.62 0.61 -4.47
N THR A 10 -4.25 1.44 -3.64
CA THR A 10 -3.91 1.55 -2.22
C THR A 10 -5.11 1.30 -1.32
N ILE A 11 -4.96 0.39 -0.36
CA ILE A 11 -6.01 -0.04 0.57
C ILE A 11 -7.32 -0.28 -0.20
N GLU A 12 -7.23 -1.18 -1.17
CA GLU A 12 -8.35 -1.60 -2.04
C GLU A 12 -9.00 -0.48 -2.87
N GLY A 13 -8.41 0.72 -2.93
CA GLY A 13 -8.92 1.89 -3.67
C GLY A 13 -9.43 3.02 -2.77
N THR A 14 -9.53 2.80 -1.46
CA THR A 14 -10.22 3.70 -0.51
C THR A 14 -9.41 4.94 -0.13
N THR A 15 -8.08 4.87 -0.22
CA THR A 15 -7.17 5.90 0.34
C THR A 15 -6.67 6.93 -0.66
N GLY A 16 -6.99 6.79 -1.95
CA GLY A 16 -6.51 7.71 -2.98
C GLY A 16 -4.99 7.65 -3.19
N PHE A 17 -4.35 8.78 -3.50
CA PHE A 17 -2.93 8.84 -3.80
C PHE A 17 -2.07 8.81 -2.52
N SER A 18 -1.68 7.62 -2.05
CA SER A 18 -1.07 7.46 -0.72
C SER A 18 -0.03 6.33 -0.61
N CYS A 19 0.61 6.23 0.56
CA CYS A 19 1.50 5.14 0.99
C CYS A 19 2.68 4.85 0.02
N ASN A 20 3.27 3.65 0.09
CA ASN A 20 4.41 3.27 -0.76
C ASN A 20 4.13 3.42 -2.26
N PRO A 21 2.96 2.98 -2.79
CA PRO A 21 2.66 3.10 -4.21
C PRO A 21 2.71 4.54 -4.74
N LYS A 22 2.35 5.54 -3.91
CA LYS A 22 2.45 6.96 -4.29
C LYS A 22 3.87 7.36 -4.64
N TYR A 23 4.83 7.02 -3.79
CA TYR A 23 6.22 7.44 -3.98
C TYR A 23 6.88 6.67 -5.13
N ILE A 24 6.49 5.40 -5.34
CA ILE A 24 6.88 4.65 -6.55
C ILE A 24 6.34 5.34 -7.80
N ALA A 25 5.06 5.74 -7.82
CA ALA A 25 4.47 6.43 -8.96
C ALA A 25 5.12 7.80 -9.23
N LEU A 26 5.41 8.59 -8.19
CA LEU A 26 6.11 9.87 -8.33
C LEU A 26 7.51 9.70 -8.95
N GLU A 27 8.25 8.68 -8.51
CA GLU A 27 9.58 8.42 -9.07
C GLU A 27 9.51 7.91 -10.51
N LEU A 28 8.47 7.14 -10.86
CA LEU A 28 8.21 6.73 -12.24
C LEU A 28 7.87 7.93 -13.14
N LEU A 29 7.00 8.85 -12.70
CA LEU A 29 6.72 10.08 -13.43
C LEU A 29 7.98 10.90 -13.70
N ARG A 30 8.90 10.95 -12.73
CA ARG A 30 10.15 11.69 -12.85
C ARG A 30 11.10 11.05 -13.88
N ARG A 31 11.16 9.73 -13.95
CA ARG A 31 12.13 8.99 -14.79
C ARG A 31 11.59 8.57 -16.16
N ARG A 32 10.28 8.35 -16.28
CA ARG A 32 9.66 7.63 -17.41
C ARG A 32 8.30 8.22 -17.77
N GLN A 33 8.32 9.20 -18.66
CA GLN A 33 7.10 9.87 -19.15
C GLN A 33 6.33 9.04 -20.20
N ASP A 34 6.90 7.94 -20.70
CA ASP A 34 6.28 7.09 -21.71
C ASP A 34 5.30 6.04 -21.12
N LEU A 35 5.18 5.95 -19.79
CA LEU A 35 4.36 4.97 -19.10
C LEU A 35 2.89 5.40 -18.96
N ASP A 36 1.95 4.47 -19.11
CA ASP A 36 0.54 4.65 -18.74
C ASP A 36 0.38 4.27 -17.27
N LEU A 37 0.46 5.28 -16.39
CA LEU A 37 0.25 5.10 -14.95
C LEU A 37 -1.23 5.25 -14.65
N VAL A 38 -1.84 4.17 -14.17
CA VAL A 38 -3.28 4.08 -13.90
C VAL A 38 -3.50 3.87 -12.43
N TRP A 39 -4.40 4.62 -11.82
CA TRP A 39 -4.72 4.45 -10.41
C TRP A 39 -6.20 4.11 -10.22
N LEU A 40 -6.47 2.96 -9.60
CA LEU A 40 -7.80 2.56 -9.21
C LEU A 40 -8.16 3.22 -7.87
N VAL A 41 -9.19 4.06 -7.86
CA VAL A 41 -9.62 4.83 -6.69
C VAL A 41 -11.14 4.82 -6.53
N ASP A 42 -11.62 4.69 -5.30
CA ASP A 42 -13.06 4.75 -5.02
C ASP A 42 -13.56 6.19 -5.06
N ASP A 43 -12.88 7.11 -4.40
CA ASP A 43 -13.24 8.52 -4.39
C ASP A 43 -12.54 9.29 -5.53
N MET A 44 -13.30 9.61 -6.59
CA MET A 44 -12.77 10.33 -7.75
C MET A 44 -12.43 11.80 -7.46
N SER A 45 -12.87 12.35 -6.32
CA SER A 45 -12.51 13.72 -5.90
C SER A 45 -11.06 13.84 -5.44
N LYS A 46 -10.40 12.71 -5.11
CA LYS A 46 -9.00 12.70 -4.69
C LYS A 46 -8.10 13.31 -5.77
N GLU A 47 -7.13 14.10 -5.33
CA GLU A 47 -6.15 14.76 -6.20
C GLU A 47 -4.99 13.82 -6.56
N PHE A 48 -4.57 13.90 -7.82
CA PHE A 48 -3.47 13.13 -8.38
C PHE A 48 -2.62 14.04 -9.28
N PRO A 49 -1.30 13.82 -9.35
CA PRO A 49 -0.45 14.59 -10.25
C PRO A 49 -0.81 14.33 -11.72
N ALA A 50 -0.50 15.32 -12.57
CA ALA A 50 -0.55 15.14 -14.01
C ALA A 50 0.32 13.94 -14.43
N GLY A 51 -0.16 13.18 -15.42
CA GLY A 51 0.48 11.94 -15.87
C GLY A 51 -0.02 10.67 -15.19
N ILE A 52 -0.91 10.76 -14.18
CA ILE A 52 -1.62 9.60 -13.62
C ILE A 52 -3.09 9.64 -14.03
N ARG A 53 -3.54 8.58 -14.70
CA ARG A 53 -4.93 8.40 -15.09
C ARG A 53 -5.73 7.79 -13.93
N LYS A 54 -6.61 8.58 -13.33
CA LYS A 54 -7.56 8.10 -12.31
C LYS A 54 -8.65 7.27 -12.95
N VAL A 55 -8.94 6.10 -12.38
CA VAL A 55 -10.03 5.23 -12.81
C VAL A 55 -10.85 4.84 -11.59
N LYS A 56 -12.18 5.01 -11.67
CA LYS A 56 -13.09 4.60 -10.60
C LYS A 56 -12.93 3.09 -10.37
N ASN A 57 -12.68 2.69 -9.14
CA ASN A 57 -12.46 1.30 -8.76
C ASN A 57 -13.77 0.50 -8.66
N THR A 58 -14.38 0.25 -9.82
CA THR A 58 -15.49 -0.68 -9.97
C THR A 58 -14.97 -2.06 -10.36
N LEU A 59 -15.76 -3.11 -10.17
CA LEU A 59 -15.40 -4.47 -10.61
C LEU A 59 -15.00 -4.51 -12.09
N LYS A 60 -15.78 -3.87 -12.96
CA LYS A 60 -15.53 -3.82 -14.42
C LYS A 60 -14.21 -3.11 -14.74
N ASN A 61 -13.98 -1.94 -14.15
CA ASN A 61 -12.78 -1.18 -14.39
C ASN A 61 -11.54 -1.90 -13.84
N ARG A 62 -11.64 -2.45 -12.62
CA ARG A 62 -10.59 -3.25 -12.01
C ARG A 62 -10.23 -4.46 -12.89
N ALA A 63 -11.22 -5.20 -13.37
CA ALA A 63 -11.00 -6.33 -14.27
C ALA A 63 -10.29 -5.90 -15.56
N TYR A 64 -10.74 -4.83 -16.20
CA TYR A 64 -10.14 -4.33 -17.44
C TYR A 64 -8.71 -3.81 -17.24
N GLU A 65 -8.52 -2.89 -16.30
CA GLU A 65 -7.23 -2.24 -16.07
C GLU A 65 -6.18 -3.26 -15.62
N LEU A 66 -6.51 -4.14 -14.67
CA LEU A 66 -5.60 -5.19 -14.22
C LEU A 66 -5.31 -6.21 -15.31
N SER A 67 -6.30 -6.66 -16.10
CA SER A 67 -6.08 -7.68 -17.15
C SER A 67 -5.29 -7.18 -18.34
N THR A 68 -5.18 -5.86 -18.52
CA THR A 68 -4.47 -5.23 -19.64
C THR A 68 -3.11 -4.67 -19.27
N ALA A 69 -2.83 -4.48 -17.97
CA ALA A 69 -1.56 -3.95 -17.48
C ALA A 69 -0.42 -4.97 -17.57
N ALA A 70 0.82 -4.48 -17.67
CA ALA A 70 2.01 -5.30 -17.50
C ALA A 70 2.44 -5.41 -16.04
N VAL A 71 2.22 -4.35 -15.25
CA VAL A 71 2.63 -4.29 -13.84
C VAL A 71 1.47 -3.87 -12.94
N TRP A 72 1.34 -4.53 -11.79
CA TRP A 72 0.45 -4.15 -10.70
C TRP A 72 1.30 -3.71 -9.49
N VAL A 73 0.89 -2.64 -8.82
CA VAL A 73 1.56 -2.12 -7.61
C VAL A 73 0.53 -1.85 -6.53
N ASP A 74 0.55 -2.66 -5.48
CA ASP A 74 -0.38 -2.56 -4.36
C ASP A 74 0.31 -2.49 -3.00
N ASN A 75 -0.44 -2.08 -1.98
CA ASN A 75 -0.03 -2.11 -0.58
C ASN A 75 -0.99 -2.91 0.34
N SER A 76 -2.01 -3.53 -0.26
CA SER A 76 -3.02 -4.36 0.36
C SER A 76 -3.30 -5.57 -0.53
N ARG A 77 -3.98 -6.58 0.00
CA ARG A 77 -4.34 -7.78 -0.75
C ARG A 77 -5.32 -7.45 -1.89
N LYS A 78 -5.22 -8.17 -3.01
CA LYS A 78 -6.27 -8.24 -4.02
C LYS A 78 -7.45 -9.07 -3.52
N GLN A 79 -8.64 -8.77 -4.02
CA GLN A 79 -9.83 -9.57 -3.75
C GLN A 79 -9.81 -10.93 -4.50
N LEU A 80 -10.64 -11.87 -4.04
CA LEU A 80 -10.68 -13.26 -4.53
C LEU A 80 -11.04 -13.40 -6.01
N GLU A 81 -11.72 -12.42 -6.60
CA GLU A 81 -12.07 -12.43 -8.03
C GLU A 81 -10.88 -12.10 -8.94
N CYS A 82 -9.81 -11.51 -8.40
CA CYS A 82 -8.67 -11.07 -9.20
C CYS A 82 -7.89 -12.27 -9.78
N ARG A 83 -7.44 -12.18 -11.04
CA ARG A 83 -6.65 -13.22 -11.72
C ARG A 83 -5.46 -12.60 -12.44
N LYS A 84 -4.25 -12.94 -12.01
CA LYS A 84 -3.01 -12.53 -12.69
C LYS A 84 -2.79 -13.42 -13.93
N ARG A 85 -2.53 -12.79 -15.07
CA ARG A 85 -2.22 -13.45 -16.34
C ARG A 85 -0.72 -13.68 -16.47
N LEU A 86 -0.34 -14.67 -17.28
CA LEU A 86 1.05 -14.89 -17.66
C LEU A 86 1.63 -13.63 -18.34
N GLY A 87 2.87 -13.28 -17.98
CA GLY A 87 3.55 -12.08 -18.47
C GLY A 87 3.28 -10.79 -17.68
N GLN A 88 2.40 -10.83 -16.67
CA GLN A 88 2.20 -9.72 -15.74
C GLN A 88 3.11 -9.84 -14.52
N PHE A 89 3.51 -8.69 -13.97
CA PHE A 89 4.30 -8.58 -12.76
C PHE A 89 3.51 -7.89 -11.65
N TYR A 90 3.47 -8.49 -10.46
CA TYR A 90 2.76 -7.97 -9.30
C TYR A 90 3.76 -7.65 -8.18
N LEU A 91 3.92 -6.35 -7.93
CA LEU A 91 4.68 -5.78 -6.84
C LEU A 91 3.75 -5.51 -5.63
N GLN A 92 3.96 -6.24 -4.55
CA GLN A 92 3.32 -5.97 -3.27
C GLN A 92 4.26 -5.18 -2.38
N THR A 93 3.79 -4.05 -1.87
CA THR A 93 4.62 -3.13 -1.06
C THR A 93 4.25 -3.14 0.42
N TRP A 94 3.12 -3.77 0.76
CA TRP A 94 2.49 -3.73 2.07
C TRP A 94 2.35 -2.31 2.63
N HIS A 95 1.77 -2.20 3.82
CA HIS A 95 1.54 -0.91 4.47
C HIS A 95 1.99 -0.86 5.92
N ALA A 96 2.37 -2.00 6.50
CA ALA A 96 2.96 -2.06 7.82
C ALA A 96 4.46 -1.75 7.73
N SER A 97 4.97 -1.00 8.71
CA SER A 97 6.41 -0.82 8.90
C SER A 97 6.92 -1.77 9.99
N ILE A 98 6.42 -1.63 11.22
CA ILE A 98 6.92 -2.44 12.36
C ILE A 98 6.02 -3.67 12.63
N ALA A 99 4.82 -3.71 12.04
CA ALA A 99 3.87 -4.81 12.15
C ALA A 99 3.71 -5.34 13.59
N ILE A 100 3.18 -4.49 14.47
CA ILE A 100 3.07 -4.78 15.92
C ILE A 100 1.83 -5.58 16.32
N LYS A 101 0.87 -5.76 15.40
CA LYS A 101 -0.39 -6.46 15.67
C LYS A 101 -0.32 -7.85 15.02
N PRO A 102 -0.76 -8.93 15.72
CA PRO A 102 -0.85 -10.25 15.12
C PRO A 102 -1.67 -10.24 13.84
N ILE A 103 -1.14 -10.86 12.79
CA ILE A 103 -1.78 -10.98 11.47
C ILE A 103 -1.72 -12.42 10.97
N GLY A 104 -2.56 -12.74 9.98
CA GLY A 104 -2.60 -14.08 9.38
C GLY A 104 -2.65 -15.18 10.43
N LEU A 105 -1.68 -16.11 10.38
CA LEU A 105 -1.61 -17.26 11.28
C LEU A 105 -1.46 -16.88 12.76
N GLU A 106 -0.86 -15.74 13.08
CA GLU A 106 -0.65 -15.30 14.47
C GLU A 106 -1.95 -14.92 15.15
N ARG A 107 -3.03 -14.70 14.39
CA ARG A 107 -4.37 -14.48 14.95
C ARG A 107 -5.00 -15.76 15.50
N GLY A 108 -4.39 -16.92 15.30
CA GLY A 108 -4.89 -18.22 15.78
C GLY A 108 -6.34 -18.46 15.37
N GLY A 109 -7.20 -18.81 16.33
CA GLY A 109 -8.64 -19.04 16.09
C GLY A 109 -9.41 -17.82 15.54
N SER A 110 -8.86 -16.61 15.64
CA SER A 110 -9.46 -15.40 15.04
C SER A 110 -9.14 -15.24 13.55
N PHE A 111 -8.27 -16.08 12.97
CA PHE A 111 -7.99 -16.06 11.55
C PHE A 111 -9.07 -16.82 10.77
N SER A 112 -10.08 -16.09 10.30
CA SER A 112 -11.22 -16.71 9.61
C SER A 112 -10.81 -17.42 8.32
N LYS A 113 -11.56 -18.48 7.98
CA LYS A 113 -11.36 -19.25 6.74
C LYS A 113 -11.37 -18.37 5.49
N ILE A 114 -12.27 -17.38 5.43
CA ILE A 114 -12.33 -16.43 4.30
C ILE A 114 -11.09 -15.54 4.24
N ALA A 115 -10.60 -15.04 5.39
CA ALA A 115 -9.39 -14.23 5.43
C ALA A 115 -8.17 -15.04 4.95
N ARG A 116 -8.08 -16.32 5.34
CA ARG A 116 -7.05 -17.23 4.86
C ARG A 116 -7.13 -17.44 3.35
N MET A 117 -8.31 -17.76 2.81
CA MET A 117 -8.49 -17.97 1.37
C MET A 117 -8.09 -16.74 0.56
N VAL A 118 -8.50 -15.53 0.99
CA VAL A 118 -8.13 -14.26 0.32
C VAL A 118 -6.62 -14.04 0.37
N THR A 119 -6.00 -14.26 1.54
CA THR A 119 -4.54 -14.10 1.71
C THR A 119 -3.75 -15.07 0.83
N GLU A 120 -4.06 -16.36 0.87
CA GLU A 120 -3.36 -17.36 0.04
C GLU A 120 -3.55 -17.08 -1.46
N HIS A 121 -4.74 -16.61 -1.85
CA HIS A 121 -5.03 -16.24 -3.23
C HIS A 121 -4.18 -15.07 -3.72
N ASP A 122 -4.14 -13.97 -2.97
CA ASP A 122 -3.29 -12.82 -3.29
C ASP A 122 -1.81 -13.23 -3.36
N SER A 123 -1.34 -13.97 -2.35
CA SER A 123 0.07 -14.33 -2.22
C SER A 123 0.59 -15.24 -3.32
N ARG A 124 -0.25 -16.11 -3.89
CA ARG A 124 0.11 -16.89 -5.08
C ARG A 124 0.34 -16.04 -6.33
N MET A 125 -0.21 -14.82 -6.38
CA MET A 125 -0.05 -13.93 -7.52
C MET A 125 1.17 -13.00 -7.39
N ILE A 126 1.73 -12.82 -6.20
CA ILE A 126 2.82 -11.85 -5.96
C ILE A 126 4.12 -12.35 -6.57
N ASP A 127 4.73 -11.55 -7.44
CA ASP A 127 6.06 -11.85 -8.00
C ASP A 127 7.18 -11.28 -7.13
N LEU A 128 6.94 -10.14 -6.48
CA LEU A 128 7.91 -9.47 -5.62
C LEU A 128 7.24 -8.74 -4.47
N PHE A 129 7.75 -8.98 -3.27
CA PHE A 129 7.31 -8.30 -2.06
C PHE A 129 8.40 -7.34 -1.56
N VAL A 130 8.10 -6.05 -1.49
CA VAL A 130 8.99 -5.05 -0.88
C VAL A 130 8.75 -5.01 0.61
N ILE A 131 9.83 -5.16 1.37
CA ILE A 131 9.79 -5.20 2.83
C ILE A 131 10.89 -4.32 3.41
N ASN A 132 10.71 -3.89 4.65
CA ASN A 132 11.57 -2.88 5.26
C ASN A 132 12.65 -3.44 6.19
N SER A 133 12.53 -4.70 6.62
CA SER A 133 13.38 -5.28 7.68
C SER A 133 13.27 -6.80 7.67
N ALA A 134 14.23 -7.47 8.33
CA ALA A 134 14.17 -8.92 8.56
C ALA A 134 12.94 -9.32 9.40
N TRP A 135 12.62 -8.51 10.42
CA TRP A 135 11.38 -8.67 11.19
C TRP A 135 10.14 -8.66 10.29
N GLY A 136 10.08 -7.71 9.36
CA GLY A 136 9.00 -7.63 8.39
C GLY A 136 8.91 -8.85 7.46
N GLU A 137 10.03 -9.47 7.09
CA GLU A 137 10.05 -10.69 6.27
C GLU A 137 9.38 -11.85 7.00
N GLU A 138 9.76 -12.09 8.25
CA GLU A 138 9.16 -13.12 9.12
C GLU A 138 7.65 -12.87 9.30
N HIS A 139 7.27 -11.62 9.59
CA HIS A 139 5.88 -11.23 9.78
C HIS A 139 5.05 -11.33 8.50
N ALA A 140 5.63 -11.01 7.33
CA ALA A 140 4.97 -11.17 6.04
C ALA A 140 4.75 -12.66 5.71
N ALA A 141 5.69 -13.54 6.04
CA ALA A 141 5.54 -14.97 5.83
C ALA A 141 4.34 -15.54 6.63
N LEU A 142 4.15 -15.12 7.88
CA LEU A 142 3.05 -15.58 8.73
C LEU A 142 1.72 -14.85 8.44
N GLY A 143 1.80 -13.55 8.20
CA GLY A 143 0.65 -12.67 8.07
C GLY A 143 0.03 -12.67 6.69
N MET A 144 0.88 -12.62 5.68
CA MET A 144 0.52 -12.62 4.27
C MET A 144 0.63 -14.02 3.66
N LEU A 145 1.11 -15.04 4.37
CA LEU A 145 1.27 -16.41 3.83
C LEU A 145 2.11 -16.41 2.55
N TYR A 146 3.08 -15.50 2.47
CA TYR A 146 3.94 -15.32 1.29
C TYR A 146 5.33 -15.85 1.58
N HIS A 147 5.76 -16.82 0.78
CA HIS A 147 7.08 -17.46 0.87
C HIS A 147 7.91 -17.28 -0.41
N GLY A 148 7.50 -16.36 -1.28
CA GLY A 148 8.19 -16.05 -2.53
C GLY A 148 9.31 -15.03 -2.35
N LYS A 149 9.67 -14.33 -3.43
CA LYS A 149 10.77 -13.38 -3.45
C LYS A 149 10.42 -12.11 -2.68
N MET A 150 11.18 -11.85 -1.62
CA MET A 150 11.14 -10.59 -0.88
C MET A 150 12.42 -9.77 -1.13
N ILE A 151 12.32 -8.44 -1.11
CA ILE A 151 13.48 -7.54 -1.14
C ILE A 151 13.44 -6.51 -0.02
N ARG A 152 14.51 -6.48 0.78
CA ARG A 152 14.71 -5.50 1.86
C ARG A 152 15.26 -4.19 1.31
N THR A 153 14.35 -3.30 0.94
CA THR A 153 14.69 -1.95 0.42
C THR A 153 14.17 -0.82 1.30
N GLY A 154 13.46 -1.14 2.38
CA GLY A 154 12.80 -0.12 3.21
C GLY A 154 11.35 0.09 2.76
N SER A 155 10.87 1.32 2.87
CA SER A 155 9.52 1.68 2.46
C SER A 155 9.58 3.00 1.70
N ALA A 156 9.19 3.02 0.42
CA ALA A 156 9.25 4.23 -0.40
C ALA A 156 8.57 5.45 0.25
N ARG A 157 7.56 5.23 1.12
CA ARG A 157 6.90 6.32 1.86
C ARG A 157 7.77 7.03 2.89
N VAL A 158 8.88 6.44 3.32
CA VAL A 158 9.79 7.02 4.32
C VAL A 158 10.99 7.72 3.69
N ASP A 159 11.24 7.55 2.39
CA ASP A 159 12.36 8.19 1.69
C ASP A 159 12.35 9.72 1.89
N ALA A 160 11.17 10.32 1.92
CA ALA A 160 10.95 11.74 2.18
C ALA A 160 11.50 12.20 3.56
N LEU A 161 11.48 11.31 4.56
CA LEU A 161 12.01 11.59 5.91
C LEU A 161 13.53 11.53 5.98
N ILE A 162 14.17 10.89 5.01
CA ILE A 162 15.62 10.69 4.96
C ILE A 162 16.25 11.69 3.98
N ASN A 163 15.70 11.79 2.77
CA ASN A 163 16.32 12.49 1.65
C ASN A 163 15.89 13.97 1.52
N ASP A 164 14.73 14.37 2.07
CA ASP A 164 14.16 15.72 1.87
C ASP A 164 13.58 16.31 3.17
N ARG A 165 14.11 15.86 4.32
CA ARG A 165 13.54 16.13 5.65
C ARG A 165 13.38 17.62 5.95
N ASP A 166 14.43 18.40 5.71
CA ASP A 166 14.47 19.80 6.15
C ASP A 166 13.61 20.71 5.25
N ASN A 167 13.56 20.41 3.95
CA ASN A 167 12.67 21.08 3.00
C ASN A 167 11.19 20.79 3.30
N ILE A 168 10.83 19.53 3.53
CA ILE A 168 9.47 19.13 3.90
C ILE A 168 9.07 19.78 5.22
N ARG A 169 9.99 19.83 6.20
CA ARG A 169 9.79 20.53 7.47
C ARG A 169 9.52 22.02 7.25
N CYS A 170 10.26 22.69 6.36
CA CYS A 170 10.06 24.12 6.04
C CYS A 170 8.68 24.36 5.41
N LYS A 171 8.36 23.62 4.33
CA LYS A 171 7.08 23.73 3.62
C LYS A 171 5.88 23.44 4.52
N PHE A 172 5.98 22.45 5.40
CA PHE A 172 4.93 22.17 6.37
C PHE A 172 4.70 23.35 7.30
N ARG A 173 5.77 23.96 7.84
CA ARG A 173 5.67 25.11 8.74
C ARG A 173 5.08 26.34 8.04
N GLU A 174 5.55 26.63 6.82
CA GLU A 174 5.01 27.73 6.00
C GLU A 174 3.52 27.54 5.73
N LYS A 175 3.11 26.33 5.30
CA LYS A 175 1.72 26.01 5.00
C LYS A 175 0.76 26.25 6.18
N TYR A 176 1.24 26.04 7.40
CA TYR A 176 0.43 26.17 8.62
C TYR A 176 0.80 27.41 9.46
N GLY A 177 1.62 28.33 8.95
CA GLY A 177 2.01 29.56 9.64
C GLY A 177 2.77 29.33 10.96
N LEU A 178 3.56 28.25 11.05
CA LEU A 178 4.29 27.89 12.27
C LEU A 178 5.67 28.54 12.31
N ALA A 179 6.02 29.18 13.43
CA ALA A 179 7.37 29.71 13.64
C ALA A 179 8.43 28.59 13.61
N LYS A 180 9.68 28.92 13.31
CA LYS A 180 10.76 27.93 13.12
C LYS A 180 11.04 27.08 14.37
N ASP A 181 10.85 27.67 15.54
CA ASP A 181 11.13 27.13 16.87
C ASP A 181 9.92 26.45 17.54
N THR A 182 8.70 26.63 17.00
CA THR A 182 7.48 25.97 17.51
C THR A 182 7.69 24.46 17.63
N LYS A 183 7.55 23.93 18.85
CA LYS A 183 7.56 22.50 19.12
C LYS A 183 6.23 21.90 18.71
N ILE A 184 6.26 20.71 18.09
CA ILE A 184 5.07 20.04 17.56
C ILE A 184 4.99 18.66 18.24
N ALA A 185 3.85 18.38 18.86
CA ALA A 185 3.49 17.05 19.34
C ALA A 185 2.43 16.46 18.40
N MET A 186 2.61 15.20 17.98
CA MET A 186 1.64 14.47 17.18
C MET A 186 1.02 13.37 18.03
N TYR A 187 -0.30 13.39 18.15
CA TYR A 187 -1.07 12.31 18.77
C TYR A 187 -1.77 11.50 17.68
N ALA A 188 -1.45 10.20 17.59
CA ALA A 188 -1.95 9.30 16.55
C ALA A 188 -2.46 7.98 17.17
N PRO A 189 -3.59 8.00 17.90
CA PRO A 189 -4.13 6.81 18.54
C PRO A 189 -4.66 5.82 17.51
N THR A 190 -4.55 4.53 17.80
CA THR A 190 -5.25 3.49 17.02
C THR A 190 -6.73 3.48 17.36
N PHE A 191 -7.58 3.17 16.38
CA PHE A 191 -9.01 2.96 16.60
C PHE A 191 -9.28 1.94 17.72
N ARG A 192 -10.31 2.23 18.54
CA ARG A 192 -10.82 1.37 19.61
C ARG A 192 -12.30 1.08 19.32
N SER A 193 -12.68 -0.21 19.28
CA SER A 193 -14.09 -0.58 19.23
C SER A 193 -14.74 -0.29 20.59
N PRO A 194 -15.98 0.24 20.64
CA PRO A 194 -16.70 0.48 21.90
C PRO A 194 -16.83 -0.80 22.77
N GLU A 195 -16.84 -1.97 22.15
CA GLU A 195 -16.95 -3.26 22.84
C GLU A 195 -15.71 -3.61 23.70
N CYS A 196 -14.58 -2.92 23.52
CA CYS A 196 -13.36 -3.13 24.31
C CYS A 196 -13.41 -2.49 25.71
N GLU A 197 -14.47 -1.77 26.09
CA GLU A 197 -14.60 -1.20 27.45
C GLU A 197 -14.97 -2.23 28.52
N LYS A 198 -15.28 -3.49 28.15
CA LYS A 198 -15.61 -4.56 29.12
C LYS A 198 -14.40 -5.38 29.55
N ILE A 199 -13.26 -4.76 29.81
CA ILE A 199 -12.25 -5.38 30.68
C ILE A 199 -12.53 -4.87 32.09
N SER A 200 -13.47 -5.53 32.76
CA SER A 200 -13.68 -5.35 34.19
C SER A 200 -12.42 -5.81 34.90
N VAL A 201 -11.70 -4.89 35.53
CA VAL A 201 -10.70 -5.24 36.51
C VAL A 201 -11.47 -5.55 37.80
N ASN A 202 -11.72 -6.84 38.03
CA ASN A 202 -12.07 -7.37 39.35
C ASN A 202 -10.85 -8.11 39.89
#